data_AF-A0A929HPI2-F1
#
_entry.id   AF-A0A929HPI2-F1
#
_cell.length_a   1.000
_cell.length_b   1.000
_cell.length_c   1.000
_cell.angle_alpha   90.00
_cell.angle_beta   90.00
_cell.angle_gamma   90.00
#
_symmetry.space_group_name_H-M   'P 1'
#
loop_
_entity.id
_entity.type
_entity.pdbx_description
1 polymer ?
#
loop_
_entity_poly.entity_id
_entity_poly.type
_entity_poly.pdbx_seq_one_letter_code
_entity_poly.pdbx_strand_id
1 'polypeptide(L)'
;MTIIDSINRSQSLVQEISSINSASEVGSLLLTLTKELTTLKAMAEQIQVNKQSEQTDHKAEMKSGCYIFTNEKAFYCPNCYDNEARKVATKRMNSKLRVCPSCRASIR
;
A
#
# COMPACT_ATOMS: atom_id res chain seq x y z
N MET A 1 -1.52 -11.80 -11.63
CA MET A 1 -2.57 -12.24 -10.69
C MET A 1 -2.36 -11.56 -9.36
N THR A 2 -3.33 -10.77 -8.93
CA THR A 2 -3.37 -10.16 -7.59
C THR A 2 -4.12 -11.04 -6.60
N ILE A 3 -3.99 -10.76 -5.30
CA ILE A 3 -4.79 -11.43 -4.27
C ILE A 3 -6.29 -11.22 -4.51
N ILE A 4 -6.69 -10.02 -4.99
CA ILE A 4 -8.09 -9.71 -5.31
C ILE A 4 -8.59 -10.58 -6.46
N ASP A 5 -7.78 -10.79 -7.50
CA ASP A 5 -8.14 -11.69 -8.62
C ASP A 5 -8.38 -13.13 -8.12
N SER A 6 -7.55 -13.60 -7.19
CA SER A 6 -7.71 -14.92 -6.58
C SER A 6 -8.99 -15.01 -5.74
N ILE A 7 -9.33 -13.97 -4.97
CA ILE A 7 -10.56 -13.93 -4.16
C ILE A 7 -11.80 -13.93 -5.06
N ASN A 8 -11.80 -13.12 -6.13
CA ASN A 8 -12.89 -13.09 -7.09
C ASN A 8 -13.10 -14.47 -7.75
N ARG A 9 -12.00 -15.15 -8.11
CA ARG A 9 -12.07 -16.52 -8.66
C ARG A 9 -12.66 -17.52 -7.65
N SER A 10 -12.26 -17.44 -6.38
CA SER A 10 -12.85 -18.28 -5.33
C SER A 10 -14.34 -18.01 -5.14
N GLN A 11 -14.80 -16.76 -5.23
CA GLN A 11 -16.22 -16.42 -5.16
C GLN A 11 -17.01 -17.01 -6.32
N SER A 12 -16.48 -16.95 -7.55
CA SER A 12 -17.11 -17.57 -8.72
C SER A 12 -17.26 -19.08 -8.57
N LEU A 13 -16.23 -19.76 -8.06
CA LEU A 13 -16.29 -21.20 -7.78
C LEU A 13 -17.34 -21.55 -6.73
N VAL A 14 -17.46 -20.74 -5.67
CA VAL A 14 -18.49 -20.93 -4.63
C VAL A 14 -19.90 -20.76 -5.20
N GLN A 15 -20.12 -19.78 -6.09
CA GLN A 15 -21.39 -19.60 -6.78
C GLN A 15 -21.73 -20.80 -7.67
N GLU A 16 -20.75 -21.33 -8.41
CA GLU A 16 -20.93 -22.51 -9.25
C GLU A 16 -21.24 -23.77 -8.44
N ILE A 17 -20.58 -23.96 -7.29
CA ILE A 17 -20.89 -25.07 -6.39
C ILE A 17 -22.31 -24.93 -5.81
N SER A 18 -22.73 -23.70 -5.47
CA SER A 18 -24.07 -23.44 -4.93
C SER A 18 -25.20 -23.70 -5.94
N SER A 19 -24.94 -23.53 -7.24
CA SER A 19 -25.94 -23.80 -8.28
C SER A 19 -26.07 -25.30 -8.60
N ILE A 20 -25.00 -26.07 -8.39
CA ILE A 20 -24.98 -27.52 -8.63
C ILE A 20 -25.48 -28.29 -7.39
N ASN A 21 -25.20 -27.80 -6.18
CA ASN A 21 -25.49 -28.53 -4.95
C ASN A 21 -26.60 -27.87 -4.13
N SER A 22 -27.75 -28.54 -4.03
CA SER A 22 -28.92 -28.08 -3.25
C SER A 22 -28.95 -28.61 -1.81
N ALA A 23 -27.90 -29.29 -1.35
CA ALA A 23 -27.83 -29.79 0.03
C ALA A 23 -27.79 -28.62 1.03
N SER A 24 -28.79 -28.55 1.91
CA SER A 24 -28.97 -27.49 2.93
C SER A 24 -27.72 -27.25 3.79
N GLU A 25 -27.07 -28.33 4.24
CA GLU A 25 -25.86 -28.27 5.07
C GLU A 25 -24.70 -27.61 4.32
N VAL A 26 -24.51 -27.98 3.05
CA VAL A 26 -23.46 -27.41 2.20
C VAL A 26 -23.79 -25.96 1.84
N GLY A 27 -25.06 -25.62 1.62
CA GLY A 27 -25.51 -24.25 1.41
C GLY A 27 -25.15 -23.33 2.57
N SER A 28 -25.30 -23.80 3.81
CA SER A 28 -24.96 -23.01 5.01
C SER A 28 -23.45 -22.75 5.14
N LEU A 29 -22.62 -23.74 4.80
CA LEU A 29 -21.16 -23.61 4.75
C LEU A 29 -20.71 -22.68 3.62
N LEU A 30 -21.31 -22.79 2.43
CA LEU A 30 -21.00 -21.91 1.29
C LEU A 30 -21.38 -20.45 1.58
N LEU A 31 -22.49 -20.21 2.28
CA LEU A 31 -22.86 -18.87 2.75
C LEU A 31 -21.82 -18.31 3.73
N THR A 32 -21.33 -19.15 4.64
CA THR A 32 -20.30 -18.75 5.61
C THR A 32 -18.99 -18.42 4.91
N LEU A 33 -18.55 -19.28 3.99
CA LEU A 33 -17.36 -19.07 3.18
C LEU A 33 -17.47 -17.81 2.30
N THR A 34 -18.65 -17.55 1.73
CA THR A 34 -18.89 -16.33 0.94
C THR A 34 -18.72 -15.08 1.81
N LYS A 35 -19.25 -15.09 3.04
CA LYS A 35 -19.05 -13.99 4.00
C LYS A 35 -17.57 -13.78 4.29
N GLU A 36 -16.81 -14.82 4.62
CA GLU A 36 -15.38 -14.70 4.87
C GLU A 36 -14.61 -14.14 3.66
N LEU A 37 -14.91 -14.61 2.45
CA LEU A 37 -14.30 -14.10 1.22
C LEU A 37 -14.63 -12.62 0.98
N THR A 38 -15.87 -12.18 1.26
CA THR A 38 -16.23 -10.75 1.16
C THR A 38 -15.48 -9.90 2.18
N THR A 39 -15.30 -10.39 3.41
CA THR A 39 -14.51 -9.70 4.44
C THR A 39 -13.04 -9.59 4.03
N LEU A 40 -12.45 -10.68 3.54
CA LEU A 40 -11.07 -10.69 3.04
C LEU A 40 -10.87 -9.75 1.85
N LYS A 41 -11.85 -9.67 0.93
CA LYS A 41 -11.82 -8.72 -0.18
C LYS A 41 -11.78 -7.27 0.31
N ALA A 42 -12.67 -6.92 1.23
CA ALA A 42 -12.71 -5.56 1.79
C ALA A 42 -11.40 -5.19 2.49
N MET A 43 -10.78 -6.12 3.23
CA MET A 43 -9.47 -5.90 3.84
C MET A 43 -8.36 -5.73 2.79
N ALA A 44 -8.37 -6.55 1.74
CA ALA A 44 -7.39 -6.44 0.65
C ALA A 44 -7.50 -5.11 -0.11
N GLU A 45 -8.73 -4.65 -0.36
CA GLU A 45 -9.02 -3.35 -0.98
C GLU A 45 -8.57 -2.19 -0.08
N GLN A 46 -8.85 -2.25 1.23
CA GLN A 46 -8.37 -1.25 2.19
C GLN A 46 -6.84 -1.15 2.22
N ILE A 47 -6.13 -2.28 2.16
CA ILE A 47 -4.65 -2.29 2.12
C ILE A 47 -4.13 -1.65 0.82
N GLN A 48 -4.81 -1.84 -0.31
CA GLN A 48 -4.44 -1.17 -1.57
C GLN A 48 -4.70 0.34 -1.52
N VAL A 49 -5.85 0.76 -0.98
CA VAL A 49 -6.18 2.18 -0.82
C VAL A 49 -5.21 2.85 0.14
N ASN A 50 -4.83 2.21 1.25
CA ASN A 50 -3.91 2.78 2.22
C ASN A 50 -2.47 2.91 1.67
N LYS A 51 -2.07 2.03 0.74
CA LYS A 51 -0.82 2.18 -0.01
C LYS A 51 -0.85 3.34 -1.01
N GLN A 52 -2.03 3.70 -1.53
CA GLN A 52 -2.20 4.84 -2.43
C GLN A 52 -2.40 6.17 -1.68
N SER A 53 -3.00 6.16 -0.48
CA SER A 53 -3.16 7.37 0.34
C SER A 53 -1.85 7.85 0.98
N GLU A 54 -0.84 6.97 1.14
CA GLU A 54 0.53 7.41 1.45
C GLU A 54 1.22 8.13 0.26
N GLN A 55 0.64 8.06 -0.95
CA GLN A 55 1.15 8.71 -2.17
C GLN A 55 0.42 10.01 -2.54
N THR A 56 -0.62 10.44 -1.82
CA THR A 56 -1.33 11.69 -2.18
C THR A 56 -0.63 12.93 -1.64
N ASP A 57 0.11 13.61 -2.52
CA ASP A 57 0.02 15.05 -2.79
C ASP A 57 -0.02 16.05 -1.61
N HIS A 58 0.69 15.77 -0.53
CA HIS A 58 1.21 16.89 0.28
C HIS A 58 2.45 17.41 -0.42
N LYS A 59 2.28 18.49 -1.22
CA LYS A 59 3.36 19.25 -1.87
C LYS A 59 4.54 19.33 -0.90
N ALA A 60 5.57 18.54 -1.17
CA ALA A 60 6.76 18.54 -0.34
C ALA A 60 7.38 19.93 -0.44
N GLU A 61 7.53 20.60 0.69
CA GLU A 61 8.26 21.86 0.72
C GLU A 61 9.76 21.55 0.66
N MET A 62 10.48 22.22 -0.23
CA MET A 62 11.93 22.02 -0.33
C MET A 62 12.66 22.94 0.63
N LYS A 63 13.39 22.37 1.59
CA LYS A 63 14.22 23.12 2.55
C LYS A 63 15.62 22.52 2.62
N SER A 64 16.63 23.35 2.39
CA SER A 64 18.05 22.92 2.38
C SER A 64 18.29 21.72 1.44
N GLY A 65 17.75 21.81 0.22
CA GLY A 65 17.89 20.77 -0.81
C GLY A 65 17.16 19.46 -0.53
N CYS A 66 16.37 19.36 0.55
CA CYS A 66 15.62 18.17 0.93
C CYS A 66 14.11 18.44 0.92
N TYR A 67 13.31 17.38 0.76
CA TYR A 67 11.85 17.46 0.89
C TYR A 67 11.42 17.41 2.36
N ILE A 68 10.41 18.22 2.70
CA ILE A 68 9.71 18.21 3.98
C ILE A 68 8.22 18.01 3.69
N PHE A 69 7.58 17.09 4.40
CA PHE A 69 6.14 16.87 4.33
C PHE A 69 5.46 17.55 5.52
N THR A 70 4.27 18.10 5.31
CA THR A 70 3.55 18.97 6.26
C THR A 70 3.33 18.37 7.66
N ASN A 71 3.30 17.04 7.78
CA ASN A 71 3.10 16.34 9.05
C ASN A 71 4.37 15.63 9.57
N GLU A 72 5.51 15.83 8.94
CA GLU A 72 6.73 15.06 9.22
C GLU A 72 7.90 16.00 9.58
N LYS A 73 8.57 15.72 10.71
CA LYS A 73 9.71 16.54 11.19
C LYS A 73 11.06 16.15 10.55
N ALA A 74 11.04 15.25 9.57
CA ALA A 74 12.24 14.71 8.93
C ALA A 74 12.51 15.37 7.57
N PHE A 75 13.77 15.32 7.15
CA PHE A 75 14.22 15.77 5.83
C PHE A 75 14.38 14.57 4.92
N TYR A 76 13.71 14.58 3.77
CA TYR A 76 13.67 13.46 2.84
C TYR A 76 14.51 13.70 1.59
N CYS A 77 15.07 12.61 1.05
CA CYS A 77 15.90 12.65 -0.13
C CYS A 77 15.05 12.89 -1.38
N PRO A 78 15.29 13.97 -2.15
CA PRO A 78 14.54 14.24 -3.37
C PRO A 78 14.81 13.17 -4.42
N ASN A 79 16.06 12.72 -4.57
CA ASN A 79 16.42 11.72 -5.57
C ASN A 79 15.69 10.36 -5.37
N CYS A 80 15.45 9.93 -4.13
CA CYS A 80 14.68 8.71 -3.87
C CYS A 80 13.17 8.91 -4.06
N TYR A 81 12.69 10.13 -3.82
CA TYR A 81 11.28 10.44 -3.96
C TYR A 81 10.90 10.65 -5.43
N ASP A 82 11.70 11.40 -6.19
CA ASP A 82 11.41 11.72 -7.60
C ASP A 82 11.51 10.50 -8.51
N ASN A 83 12.45 9.58 -8.25
CA ASN A 83 12.65 8.41 -9.11
C ASN A 83 11.83 7.18 -8.70
N GLU A 84 11.57 7.02 -7.39
CA GLU A 84 11.00 5.77 -6.85
C GLU A 84 9.78 6.00 -5.95
N ALA A 85 9.33 7.25 -5.79
CA ALA A 85 8.28 7.65 -4.85
C ALA A 85 8.56 7.20 -3.40
N ARG A 86 9.84 7.02 -3.02
CA ARG A 86 10.24 6.55 -1.68
C ARG A 86 10.65 7.72 -0.79
N LYS A 87 9.96 7.88 0.34
CA LYS A 87 10.33 8.81 1.41
C LYS A 87 11.49 8.27 2.24
N VAL A 88 12.73 8.58 1.83
CA VAL A 88 13.94 8.18 2.58
C VAL A 88 14.47 9.33 3.43
N ALA A 89 14.46 9.17 4.76
CA ALA A 89 14.99 10.16 5.69
C ALA A 89 16.52 10.31 5.54
N THR A 90 16.98 11.54 5.35
CA THR A 90 18.39 11.89 5.19
C THR A 90 19.08 12.02 6.54
N LYS A 91 20.35 11.63 6.61
CA LYS A 91 21.18 11.79 7.80
C LYS A 91 22.06 13.03 7.67
N ARG A 92 22.05 13.90 8.67
CA ARG A 92 22.94 15.08 8.70
C ARG A 92 24.37 14.62 8.95
N MET A 93 25.31 15.02 8.08
CA MET A 93 26.74 14.77 8.26
C MET A 93 27.45 15.98 8.85
N ASN A 94 27.11 17.19 8.39
CA ASN A 94 27.63 18.44 8.95
C ASN A 94 26.59 19.57 8.78
N SER A 95 27.00 20.82 9.03
CA SER A 95 26.09 21.98 8.94
C SER A 95 25.58 22.28 7.54
N LYS A 96 26.31 21.85 6.50
CA LYS A 96 26.06 22.14 5.07
C LYS A 96 25.78 20.90 4.23
N LEU A 97 25.70 19.71 4.84
CA LEU A 97 25.61 18.46 4.12
C LEU A 97 24.76 17.44 4.85
N ARG A 98 23.79 16.90 4.11
CA ARG A 98 23.05 15.69 4.46
C ARG A 98 23.33 14.61 3.43
N VAL A 99 23.24 13.35 3.84
CA VAL A 99 23.44 12.20 2.97
C VAL A 99 22.23 11.28 3.07
N CYS A 100 21.73 10.82 1.93
CA CYS A 100 20.71 9.78 1.87
C CYS A 100 21.32 8.42 2.22
N PRO A 101 20.79 7.66 3.20
CA PRO A 101 21.33 6.33 3.53
C PRO A 101 21.05 5.28 2.45
N SER A 102 20.01 5.48 1.62
CA SER A 102 19.62 4.53 0.56
C SER A 102 20.47 4.72 -0.70
N CYS A 103 20.39 5.90 -1.32
CA CYS A 103 21.07 6.17 -2.60
C CYS A 103 22.44 6.85 -2.44
N ARG A 104 22.89 7.13 -1.21
CA ARG A 104 24.16 7.84 -0.91
C ARG A 104 24.29 9.23 -1.54
N ALA A 105 23.17 9.80 -2.02
CA ALA A 105 23.15 11.14 -2.57
C ALA A 105 23.59 12.17 -1.51
N SER A 106 24.52 13.03 -1.91
CA SER A 106 24.99 14.17 -1.12
C SER A 106 24.10 15.37 -1.40
N ILE A 107 23.43 15.88 -0.38
CA ILE A 107 22.44 16.95 -0.47
C ILE A 107 22.97 18.15 0.33
N ARG A 108 23.15 19.28 -0.35
CA ARG A 108 23.74 20.51 0.21
C ARG A 108 22.68 21.58 0.43
#